data_AF-A0A256XNX7-F1
#
_entry.id   AF-A0A256XNX7-F1
#
_cell.length_a   1.000
_cell.length_b   1.000
_cell.length_c   1.000
_cell.angle_alpha   90.00
_cell.angle_beta   90.00
_cell.angle_gamma   90.00
#
_symmetry.space_group_name_H-M   'P 1'
#
loop_
_entity.id
_entity.type
_entity.pdbx_description
1 polymer ?
#
loop_
_entity_poly.entity_id
_entity_poly.type
_entity_poly.pdbx_seq_one_letter_code
_entity_poly.pdbx_strand_id
1 'polypeptide(L)'
;MHGELSDPEAYILMLVYRVLEGTLSFTPVKEYDSVKHAIMGLTALSGYSLASKEGKLFSMIMEEALRKLVVKGLVKLYDHELSLTEKGLAEAVKYASIDLEQMRKRVEQFVKANI
;
A
#
# COMPACT_ATOMS: atom_id res chain seq x y z
N MET A 1 18.09 8.02 7.52
CA MET A 1 16.64 7.70 7.63
C MET A 1 15.94 8.40 6.47
N HIS A 2 15.09 7.72 5.70
CA HIS A 2 14.46 8.31 4.51
C HIS A 2 12.95 8.48 4.73
N GLY A 3 12.58 9.69 5.14
CA GLY A 3 11.21 10.13 5.43
C GLY A 3 10.64 9.69 6.78
N GLU A 4 9.54 10.34 7.18
CA GLU A 4 8.78 10.07 8.42
C GLU A 4 7.82 8.88 8.31
N LEU A 5 7.82 8.19 7.16
CA LEU A 5 6.95 7.06 6.89
C LEU A 5 7.63 5.74 7.26
N SER A 6 6.84 4.82 7.80
CA SER A 6 7.23 3.42 7.97
C SER A 6 7.33 2.69 6.61
N ASP A 7 8.09 1.60 6.54
CA ASP A 7 8.22 0.80 5.29
C ASP A 7 6.84 0.41 4.69
N PRO A 8 5.81 -0.02 5.46
CA PRO A 8 4.47 -0.28 4.91
C PRO A 8 3.77 0.96 4.34
N GLU A 9 3.91 2.13 4.96
CA GLU A 9 3.34 3.38 4.45
C GLU A 9 4.01 3.81 3.15
N ALA A 10 5.35 3.74 3.09
CA ALA A 10 6.11 4.02 1.88
C ALA A 10 5.75 3.04 0.76
N TYR A 11 5.60 1.75 1.09
CA TYR A 11 5.22 0.71 0.15
C TYR A 11 3.81 0.91 -0.46
N ILE A 12 2.82 1.33 0.34
CA ILE A 12 1.49 1.71 -0.17
C ILE A 12 1.60 2.89 -1.15
N LEU A 13 2.31 3.97 -0.78
CA LEU A 13 2.50 5.11 -1.67
C LEU A 13 3.16 4.71 -2.99
N MET A 14 4.19 3.85 -2.93
CA MET A 14 4.88 3.30 -4.10
C MET A 14 4.01 2.42 -4.99
N LEU A 15 3.07 1.65 -4.41
CA LEU A 15 2.12 0.83 -5.18
C LEU A 15 1.09 1.71 -5.89
N VAL A 16 0.48 2.68 -5.18
CA VAL A 16 -0.51 3.60 -5.77
C VAL A 16 0.14 4.46 -6.86
N TYR A 17 1.34 4.98 -6.61
CA TYR A 17 2.11 5.76 -7.57
C TYR A 17 2.35 4.99 -8.87
N ARG A 18 2.81 3.73 -8.79
CA ARG A 18 3.04 2.89 -9.98
C ARG A 18 1.76 2.50 -10.73
N VAL A 19 0.62 2.38 -10.04
CA VAL A 19 -0.68 2.21 -10.70
C VAL A 19 -1.08 3.47 -11.47
N LEU A 20 -0.85 4.67 -10.90
CA LEU A 20 -1.13 5.95 -11.56
C LEU A 20 -0.19 6.22 -12.75
N GLU A 21 1.07 5.78 -12.68
CA GLU A 21 2.01 5.79 -13.82
C GLU A 21 1.69 4.74 -14.91
N GLY A 22 0.74 3.82 -14.65
CA GLY A 22 0.44 2.70 -15.55
C GLY A 22 1.54 1.62 -15.60
N THR A 23 2.50 1.64 -14.67
CA THR A 23 3.57 0.62 -14.55
C THR A 23 3.13 -0.61 -13.75
N LEU A 24 2.00 -0.52 -13.02
CA LEU A 24 1.25 -1.64 -12.47
C LEU A 24 -0.21 -1.55 -12.91
N SER A 25 -0.81 -2.68 -13.28
CA SER A 25 -2.24 -2.79 -13.52
C SER A 25 -2.99 -3.24 -12.26
N PHE A 26 -3.92 -2.40 -11.79
CA PHE A 26 -4.91 -2.81 -10.80
C PHE A 26 -6.04 -3.55 -11.51
N THR A 27 -6.40 -4.75 -11.07
CA THR A 27 -7.65 -5.39 -11.51
C THR A 27 -8.78 -4.86 -10.64
N PRO A 28 -9.68 -3.98 -11.14
CA PRO A 28 -10.77 -3.48 -10.34
C PRO A 28 -11.75 -4.63 -10.03
N VAL A 29 -11.74 -5.08 -8.77
CA VAL A 29 -12.78 -5.96 -8.25
C VAL A 29 -14.04 -5.11 -8.12
N LYS A 30 -14.96 -5.29 -9.07
CA LYS A 30 -16.29 -4.68 -8.98
C LYS A 30 -17.07 -5.35 -7.85
N GLU A 31 -17.91 -4.55 -7.20
CA GLU A 31 -18.72 -4.88 -6.02
C GLU A 31 -17.93 -4.83 -4.68
N TYR A 32 -18.62 -4.34 -3.63
CA TYR A 32 -18.23 -4.22 -2.21
C TYR A 32 -17.42 -2.99 -1.71
N ASP A 33 -17.70 -2.67 -0.45
CA ASP A 33 -17.14 -1.61 0.38
C ASP A 33 -15.76 -2.00 0.97
N SER A 34 -14.80 -1.10 1.14
CA SER A 34 -14.41 0.06 0.32
C SER A 34 -12.91 0.25 0.59
N VAL A 35 -12.57 0.72 1.79
CA VAL A 35 -11.21 0.66 2.38
C VAL A 35 -10.67 -0.76 2.33
N LYS A 36 -11.48 -1.75 2.71
CA LYS A 36 -11.13 -3.18 2.64
C LYS A 36 -10.74 -3.65 1.23
N HIS A 37 -11.35 -3.10 0.18
CA HIS A 37 -11.03 -3.47 -1.20
C HIS A 37 -9.71 -2.87 -1.68
N ALA A 38 -9.40 -1.63 -1.29
CA ALA A 38 -8.06 -1.07 -1.47
C ALA A 38 -6.99 -1.96 -0.80
N ILE A 39 -7.22 -2.40 0.44
CA ILE A 39 -6.29 -3.27 1.18
C ILE A 39 -6.19 -4.67 0.55
N MET A 40 -7.30 -5.26 0.12
CA MET A 40 -7.30 -6.55 -0.57
C MET A 40 -6.55 -6.47 -1.91
N GLY A 41 -6.74 -5.41 -2.68
CA GLY A 41 -6.00 -5.16 -3.93
C GLY A 41 -4.50 -4.98 -3.68
N LEU A 42 -4.11 -4.16 -2.69
CA LEU A 42 -2.71 -3.98 -2.27
C LEU A 42 -2.09 -5.30 -1.77
N THR A 43 -2.86 -6.15 -1.08
CA THR A 43 -2.41 -7.46 -0.58
C THR A 43 -2.22 -8.47 -1.72
N ALA A 44 -3.15 -8.50 -2.68
CA ALA A 44 -3.03 -9.33 -3.89
C ALA A 44 -1.83 -8.91 -4.74
N LEU A 45 -1.62 -7.61 -4.95
CA LEU A 45 -0.44 -7.06 -5.64
C LEU A 45 0.89 -7.40 -4.96
N SER A 46 0.86 -7.71 -3.66
CA SER A 46 2.04 -8.07 -2.87
C SER A 46 2.39 -9.57 -2.93
N GLY A 47 1.53 -10.39 -3.55
CA GLY A 47 1.70 -11.84 -3.69
C GLY A 47 1.23 -12.67 -2.48
N TYR A 48 0.57 -12.05 -1.50
CA TYR A 48 0.09 -12.75 -0.30
C TYR A 48 -1.27 -13.41 -0.50
N SER A 49 -1.37 -14.69 -0.10
CA SER A 49 -2.66 -15.38 0.02
C SER A 49 -3.41 -14.91 1.28
N LEU A 50 -4.56 -14.27 1.11
CA LEU A 50 -5.45 -13.82 2.19
C LEU A 50 -5.91 -14.96 3.13
N ALA A 51 -5.79 -16.22 2.70
CA ALA A 51 -6.12 -17.38 3.52
C ALA A 51 -5.05 -17.72 4.58
N SER A 52 -3.77 -17.34 4.38
CA SER A 52 -2.67 -17.71 5.27
C SER A 52 -2.58 -16.82 6.52
N LYS A 53 -1.91 -17.30 7.59
CA LYS A 53 -1.63 -16.48 8.79
C LYS A 53 -0.87 -15.20 8.42
N GLU A 54 0.13 -15.34 7.54
CA GLU A 54 0.96 -14.23 7.06
C GLU A 54 0.15 -13.22 6.24
N GLY A 55 -0.70 -13.68 5.31
CA GLY A 55 -1.52 -12.78 4.47
C GLY A 55 -2.59 -12.03 5.27
N LYS A 56 -3.14 -12.63 6.33
CA LYS A 56 -4.02 -11.94 7.28
C LYS A 56 -3.28 -10.85 8.05
N LEU A 57 -2.10 -11.15 8.60
CA LEU A 57 -1.27 -10.17 9.30
C LEU A 57 -0.80 -9.04 8.36
N PHE A 58 -0.39 -9.38 7.14
CA PHE A 58 -0.07 -8.41 6.09
C PHE A 58 -1.24 -7.47 5.80
N SER A 59 -2.45 -8.02 5.62
CA SER A 59 -3.66 -7.23 5.40
C SER A 59 -3.91 -6.23 6.53
N MET A 60 -3.74 -6.65 7.79
CA MET A 60 -3.90 -5.78 8.97
C MET A 60 -2.85 -4.66 9.01
N ILE A 61 -1.58 -4.97 8.73
CA ILE A 61 -0.49 -3.98 8.69
C ILE A 61 -0.73 -2.95 7.58
N MET A 62 -1.17 -3.40 6.41
CA MET A 62 -1.50 -2.52 5.28
C MET A 62 -2.77 -1.70 5.53
N GLU A 63 -3.76 -2.24 6.25
CA GLU A 63 -4.93 -1.48 6.72
C GLU A 63 -4.52 -0.33 7.65
N GLU A 64 -3.68 -0.61 8.65
CA GLU A 64 -3.22 0.40 9.59
C GLU A 64 -2.37 1.48 8.90
N ALA A 65 -1.47 1.07 8.01
CA ALA A 65 -0.64 1.99 7.22
C ALA A 65 -1.49 2.86 6.28
N LEU A 66 -2.50 2.29 5.61
CA LEU A 66 -3.43 3.06 4.77
C LEU A 66 -4.21 4.10 5.60
N ARG A 67 -4.73 3.71 6.78
CA ARG A 67 -5.41 4.64 7.70
C ARG A 67 -4.48 5.79 8.13
N LYS A 68 -3.22 5.51 8.44
CA LYS A 68 -2.20 6.53 8.76
C LYS A 68 -1.94 7.49 7.60
N LEU A 69 -1.81 6.98 6.37
CA LEU A 69 -1.61 7.81 5.17
C LEU A 69 -2.80 8.74 4.88
N VAL A 70 -4.03 8.27 5.12
CA VAL A 70 -5.25 9.08 5.00
C VAL A 70 -5.26 10.19 6.06
N VAL A 71 -4.97 9.88 7.34
CA VAL A 71 -4.88 10.87 8.42
C VAL A 71 -3.74 11.89 8.17
N LYS A 72 -2.61 11.46 7.60
CA LYS A 72 -1.49 12.33 7.18
C LYS A 72 -1.81 13.22 5.95
N GLY A 73 -2.99 13.01 5.33
CA GLY A 73 -3.44 13.73 4.14
C GLY A 73 -2.66 13.39 2.87
N LEU A 74 -2.00 12.23 2.83
CA LEU A 74 -1.20 11.76 1.68
C LEU A 74 -2.04 10.94 0.70
N VAL A 75 -3.02 10.21 1.21
CA VAL A 75 -3.93 9.37 0.44
C VAL A 75 -5.36 9.83 0.63
N LYS A 76 -6.18 9.75 -0.42
CA LYS A 76 -7.63 9.88 -0.35
C LYS A 76 -8.31 8.60 -0.82
N LEU A 77 -9.45 8.35 -0.20
CA LEU A 77 -10.38 7.27 -0.53
C LEU A 77 -11.70 7.93 -0.90
N TYR A 78 -12.13 7.78 -2.15
CA TYR A 78 -13.42 8.26 -2.66
C TYR A 78 -14.10 7.12 -3.39
N ASP A 79 -15.33 6.75 -3.03
CA ASP A 79 -16.19 5.83 -3.79
C ASP A 79 -15.44 4.67 -4.47
N HIS A 80 -14.75 3.87 -3.65
CA HIS A 80 -13.94 2.69 -4.02
C HIS A 80 -12.59 2.97 -4.74
N GLU A 81 -12.25 4.22 -5.04
CA GLU A 81 -10.96 4.62 -5.61
C GLU A 81 -9.95 5.11 -4.56
N LEU A 82 -8.70 4.68 -4.76
CA LEU A 82 -7.53 5.00 -3.95
C LEU A 82 -6.62 5.96 -4.73
N SER A 83 -6.48 7.21 -4.26
CA SER A 83 -5.71 8.24 -4.95
C SER A 83 -4.68 8.93 -4.04
N LEU A 84 -3.60 9.44 -4.65
CA LEU A 84 -2.64 10.30 -3.96
C LEU A 84 -3.15 11.74 -3.96
N THR A 85 -2.96 12.46 -2.84
CA THR A 85 -3.03 13.93 -2.86
C THR A 85 -1.77 14.50 -3.51
N GLU A 86 -1.73 15.80 -3.82
CA GLU A 86 -0.51 16.47 -4.28
C GLU A 86 0.66 16.26 -3.29
N LYS A 87 0.38 16.32 -1.98
CA LYS A 87 1.35 16.02 -0.92
C LYS A 87 1.76 14.54 -0.95
N GLY A 88 0.82 13.62 -1.15
CA GLY A 88 1.09 12.19 -1.30
C GLY A 88 1.92 11.84 -2.53
N LEU A 89 1.70 12.52 -3.64
CA LEU A 89 2.47 12.40 -4.87
C LEU A 89 3.90 12.88 -4.67
N ALA A 90 4.08 14.07 -4.10
CA ALA A 90 5.39 14.61 -3.75
C ALA A 90 6.15 13.71 -2.74
N GLU A 91 5.44 13.04 -1.83
CA GLU A 91 6.03 12.07 -0.90
C GLU A 91 6.39 10.76 -1.62
N ALA A 92 5.49 10.20 -2.43
CA ALA A 92 5.70 8.96 -3.18
C ALA A 92 6.91 9.04 -4.13
N VAL A 93 7.11 10.18 -4.80
CA VAL A 93 8.27 10.42 -5.68
C VAL A 93 9.61 10.28 -4.95
N LYS A 94 9.69 10.60 -3.65
CA LYS A 94 10.92 10.38 -2.85
C LYS A 94 11.27 8.89 -2.71
N TYR A 95 10.26 8.03 -2.76
CA TYR A 95 10.39 6.58 -2.68
C TYR A 95 10.41 5.90 -4.06
N ALA A 96 10.13 6.63 -5.16
CA ALA A 96 10.10 6.08 -6.53
C ALA A 96 11.48 5.56 -7.00
N SER A 97 12.57 6.11 -6.45
CA SER A 97 13.95 5.62 -6.67
C SER A 97 14.22 4.26 -6.00
N ILE A 98 13.36 3.81 -5.10
CA ILE A 98 13.46 2.50 -4.46
C ILE A 98 12.78 1.46 -5.34
N ASP A 99 13.48 0.36 -5.59
CA ASP A 99 12.94 -0.80 -6.27
C ASP A 99 11.74 -1.38 -5.50
N LEU A 100 10.66 -1.72 -6.22
CA LEU A 100 9.42 -2.20 -5.61
C LEU A 100 9.64 -3.53 -4.87
N GLU A 101 10.44 -4.42 -5.45
CA GLU A 101 10.72 -5.75 -4.91
C GLU A 101 11.61 -5.67 -3.65
N GLN A 102 12.57 -4.73 -3.62
CA GLN A 102 13.32 -4.41 -2.39
C GLN A 102 12.41 -3.86 -1.28
N MET A 103 11.49 -2.95 -1.59
CA MET A 103 10.56 -2.43 -0.57
C MET A 103 9.59 -3.52 -0.10
N ARG A 104 9.06 -4.34 -1.02
CA ARG A 104 8.21 -5.50 -0.71
C ARG A 104 8.89 -6.41 0.30
N LYS A 105 10.16 -6.79 0.05
CA LYS A 105 10.96 -7.63 0.97
C LYS A 105 11.13 -7.03 2.37
N ARG A 106 11.25 -5.70 2.52
CA ARG A 106 11.29 -5.06 3.85
C ARG A 106 9.96 -5.21 4.59
N VAL A 107 8.84 -5.00 3.89
CA VAL A 107 7.50 -5.22 4.46
C VAL A 107 7.29 -6.70 4.80
N GLU A 108 7.71 -7.65 3.96
CA GLU A 108 7.66 -9.09 4.29
C GLU A 108 8.47 -9.43 5.54
N GLN A 109 9.67 -8.87 5.69
CA GLN A 109 10.52 -9.06 6.87
C GLN A 109 9.87 -8.46 8.11
N PHE A 110 9.28 -7.27 8.00
CA PHE A 110 8.50 -6.65 9.07
C PHE A 110 7.31 -7.53 9.49
N VAL A 111 6.54 -8.06 8.53
CA VAL A 111 5.43 -8.98 8.81
C VAL A 111 5.94 -10.23 9.55
N LYS A 112 7.00 -10.87 9.05
CA LYS A 112 7.59 -12.07 9.66
C LYS A 112 8.15 -11.83 11.06
N ALA A 113 8.63 -10.63 11.37
CA ALA A 113 9.10 -10.24 12.70
C ALA A 113 7.96 -10.03 13.73
N ASN A 114 6.70 -10.03 13.30
CA ASN A 114 5.51 -9.81 14.14
C ASN A 114 4.59 -11.06 14.23
N ILE A 115 5.13 -12.28 14.02
CA ILE A 115 4.38 -13.56 13.95
C ILE A 115 4.60 -14.46 15.17
#